data_AF-A0A1Q3HXV5-F1
#
_entry.id   AF-A0A1Q3HXV5-F1
#
_cell.length_a   1.000
_cell.length_b   1.000
_cell.length_c   1.000
_cell.angle_alpha   90.00
_cell.angle_beta   90.00
_cell.angle_gamma   90.00
#
_symmetry.space_group_name_H-M   'P 1'
#
loop_
_entity.id
_entity.type
_entity.pdbx_description
1 polymer ?
#
loop_
_entity_poly.entity_id
_entity_poly.type
_entity_poly.pdbx_seq_one_letter_code
_entity_poly.pdbx_strand_id
1 'polypeptide(L)'
;MRRFEFVEGTSAKFWMAEVQGSTFIVVFGRLGTDGQRKEKEFDNEAGAQREYERKVAEKLREGYHEVSSEAAPAPKGAKGAAAATPKLVLPPRVRGGKPAAEQVTAATEALTALDARVGGRSWKVSLQARRARRALRALGGVDPASHSALGAVFTSLMGKVVAPRGEPRLPLWVALELLSELDAAAFVRTLEQWKRAPEGTPAQAAIGLLSRQAEVLGEPELALRLGSLLGARPRASGDGWEKRWSELRPHVEGHLVSGGSSLPALLRSLEAGGDTRLAERLSRLGG
;
A
#
# COMPACT_ATOMS: atom_id res chain seq x y z
N MET A 1 -20.08 18.20 15.06
CA MET A 1 -20.53 17.12 14.14
C MET A 1 -19.81 15.80 14.38
N ARG A 2 -20.55 14.68 14.51
CA ARG A 2 -20.01 13.31 14.49
C ARG A 2 -20.05 12.77 13.06
N ARG A 3 -18.98 12.11 12.61
CA ARG A 3 -18.82 11.61 11.23
C ARG A 3 -18.84 10.09 11.18
N PHE A 4 -19.53 9.57 10.19
CA PHE A 4 -19.70 8.15 9.95
C PHE A 4 -19.43 7.84 8.48
N GLU A 5 -18.74 6.73 8.23
CA GLU A 5 -18.35 6.33 6.87
C GLU A 5 -18.81 4.90 6.59
N PHE A 6 -19.24 4.68 5.35
CA PHE A 6 -19.69 3.39 4.86
C PHE A 6 -19.01 3.10 3.53
N VAL A 7 -18.30 1.97 3.46
CA VAL A 7 -17.58 1.54 2.26
C VAL A 7 -17.91 0.08 1.99
N GLU A 8 -18.70 -0.16 0.95
CA GLU A 8 -19.02 -1.51 0.47
C GLU A 8 -19.03 -1.53 -1.07
N GLY A 9 -18.22 -2.39 -1.68
CA GLY A 9 -18.10 -2.52 -3.13
C GLY A 9 -17.63 -1.23 -3.82
N THR A 10 -18.53 -0.58 -4.55
CA THR A 10 -18.34 0.72 -5.23
C THR A 10 -19.00 1.89 -4.50
N SER A 11 -19.70 1.61 -3.39
CA SER A 11 -20.40 2.61 -2.60
C SER A 11 -19.54 3.08 -1.42
N ALA A 12 -18.83 4.20 -1.62
CA ALA A 12 -18.15 4.93 -0.56
C ALA A 12 -18.97 6.18 -0.19
N LYS A 13 -19.60 6.16 0.99
CA LYS A 13 -20.52 7.20 1.47
C LYS A 13 -20.07 7.72 2.83
N PHE A 14 -20.34 8.99 3.08
CA PHE A 14 -20.20 9.58 4.41
C PHE A 14 -21.53 10.17 4.87
N TRP A 15 -21.72 10.15 6.18
CA TRP A 15 -22.85 10.72 6.87
C TRP A 15 -22.33 11.43 8.11
N MET A 16 -22.66 12.70 8.26
CA MET A 16 -22.30 13.53 9.41
C MET A 16 -23.57 14.07 10.02
N ALA A 17 -23.62 14.10 11.35
CA ALA A 17 -24.76 14.66 12.05
C ALA A 17 -24.33 15.49 13.25
N GLU A 18 -25.12 16.52 13.54
CA GLU A 18 -25.10 17.28 14.78
C GLU A 18 -26.48 17.80 15.13
N VAL A 19 -26.61 18.22 16.39
CA VAL A 19 -27.78 18.92 16.91
C VAL A 19 -27.31 20.30 17.34
N GLN A 20 -28.02 21.33 16.88
CA GLN A 20 -27.84 22.73 17.30
C GLN A 20 -29.18 23.20 17.87
N GLY A 21 -29.32 23.19 19.21
CA GLY A 21 -30.60 23.50 19.88
C GLY A 21 -31.72 22.54 19.45
N SER A 22 -32.80 23.07 18.90
CA SER A 22 -33.91 22.27 18.35
C SER A 22 -33.73 21.86 16.88
N THR A 23 -32.56 22.13 16.29
CA THR A 23 -32.28 21.80 14.88
C THR A 23 -31.35 20.60 14.77
N PHE A 24 -31.78 19.57 14.04
CA PHE A 24 -30.95 18.44 13.63
C PHE A 24 -30.36 18.69 12.25
N ILE A 25 -29.04 18.69 12.16
CA ILE A 25 -28.28 18.97 10.93
C ILE A 25 -27.59 17.70 10.48
N VAL A 26 -27.80 17.34 9.22
CA VAL A 26 -27.17 16.19 8.58
C VAL A 26 -26.45 16.63 7.32
N VAL A 27 -25.23 16.15 7.12
CA VAL A 27 -24.50 16.28 5.86
C VAL A 27 -24.16 14.89 5.37
N PHE A 28 -24.61 14.53 4.18
CA PHE A 28 -24.41 13.19 3.62
C PHE A 28 -24.00 13.25 2.15
N GLY A 29 -23.17 12.32 1.72
CA GLY A 29 -22.65 12.34 0.36
C GLY A 29 -21.82 11.12 0.03
N ARG A 30 -21.28 11.12 -1.19
CA ARG A 30 -20.20 10.19 -1.54
C ARG A 30 -18.90 10.72 -0.96
N LEU A 31 -18.04 9.83 -0.47
CA LEU A 31 -16.70 10.20 -0.01
C LEU A 31 -15.97 10.96 -1.14
N GLY A 32 -15.49 12.16 -0.83
CA GLY A 32 -14.83 13.05 -1.79
C GLY A 32 -15.74 14.10 -2.48
N THR A 33 -17.02 14.21 -2.12
CA THR A 33 -17.87 15.35 -2.51
C THR A 33 -18.20 16.24 -1.31
N ASP A 34 -18.62 17.48 -1.54
CA ASP A 34 -19.09 18.39 -0.49
C ASP A 34 -20.37 17.87 0.21
N GLY A 35 -21.01 16.86 -0.38
CA GLY A 35 -22.24 16.26 0.12
C GLY A 35 -23.45 17.18 0.00
N GLN A 36 -24.54 16.76 0.62
CA GLN A 36 -25.78 17.51 0.74
C GLN A 36 -26.04 17.77 2.21
N ARG A 37 -26.24 19.05 2.55
CA ARG A 37 -26.65 19.49 3.88
C ARG A 37 -28.17 19.53 3.95
N LYS A 38 -28.74 18.93 4.99
CA LYS A 38 -30.16 18.99 5.33
C LYS A 38 -30.31 19.34 6.79
N GLU A 39 -31.28 20.19 7.07
CA GLU A 39 -31.61 20.61 8.43
C GLU A 39 -33.07 20.26 8.68
N LYS A 40 -33.36 19.85 9.91
CA LYS A 40 -34.71 19.55 10.36
C LYS A 40 -34.92 20.18 11.72
N GLU A 41 -35.88 21.09 11.79
CA GLU A 41 -36.25 21.77 13.02
C GLU A 41 -37.31 20.97 13.78
N PHE A 42 -37.22 21.00 15.11
CA PHE A 42 -38.12 20.33 16.04
C PHE A 42 -38.71 21.33 17.04
N ASP A 43 -39.80 20.95 17.70
CA ASP A 43 -40.47 21.82 18.68
C ASP A 43 -39.63 22.05 19.95
N ASN A 44 -38.69 21.15 20.25
CA ASN A 44 -37.78 21.27 21.38
C ASN A 44 -36.45 20.52 21.14
N GLU A 45 -35.42 20.92 21.87
CA GLU A 45 -34.07 20.32 21.83
C GLU A 45 -34.07 18.81 22.14
N ALA A 46 -34.91 18.37 23.08
CA ALA A 46 -35.05 16.96 23.41
C ALA A 46 -35.54 16.11 22.21
N GLY A 47 -36.40 16.67 21.36
CA GLY A 47 -36.89 16.04 20.14
C GLY A 47 -35.78 15.88 19.09
N ALA A 48 -34.96 16.92 18.89
CA ALA A 48 -33.82 16.87 17.97
C ALA A 48 -32.76 15.86 18.43
N GLN A 49 -32.49 15.79 19.74
CA GLN A 49 -31.54 14.85 20.32
C GLN A 49 -32.00 13.38 20.19
N ARG A 50 -33.28 13.11 20.44
CA ARG A 50 -33.85 11.75 20.26
C ARG A 50 -33.78 11.29 18.80
N GLU A 51 -34.07 12.18 17.85
CA GLU A 51 -33.93 11.88 16.43
C GLU A 51 -32.47 11.59 16.07
N TYR A 52 -31.55 12.41 16.57
CA TYR A 52 -30.12 12.26 16.36
C TYR A 52 -29.62 10.88 16.82
N GLU A 53 -29.92 10.48 18.06
CA GLU A 53 -29.52 9.19 18.62
C GLU A 53 -30.12 8.02 17.86
N ARG A 54 -31.41 8.12 17.48
CA ARG A 54 -32.07 7.12 16.65
C ARG A 54 -31.37 6.94 15.31
N LYS A 55 -31.01 8.03 14.64
CA LYS A 55 -30.33 7.99 13.34
C LYS A 55 -28.90 7.46 13.45
N VAL A 56 -28.18 7.79 14.51
CA VAL A 56 -26.87 7.20 14.79
C VAL A 56 -26.98 5.68 14.96
N ALA A 57 -27.90 5.20 15.79
CA ALA A 57 -28.09 3.76 16.00
C ALA A 57 -28.48 3.01 14.72
N GLU A 58 -29.35 3.62 13.89
CA GLU A 58 -29.73 3.08 12.57
C GLU A 58 -28.51 2.96 11.64
N LYS A 59 -27.68 4.01 11.55
CA LYS A 59 -26.49 4.01 10.68
C LYS A 59 -25.42 3.03 11.13
N LEU A 60 -25.20 2.90 12.45
CA LEU A 60 -24.30 1.88 12.99
C LEU A 60 -24.78 0.46 12.66
N ARG A 61 -26.09 0.21 12.72
CA ARG A 61 -26.68 -1.08 12.34
C ARG A 61 -26.57 -1.36 10.83
N GLU A 62 -26.63 -0.33 10.00
CA GLU A 62 -26.41 -0.42 8.54
C GLU A 62 -24.94 -0.64 8.16
N GLY A 63 -24.02 -0.69 9.13
CA GLY A 63 -22.60 -0.94 8.89
C GLY A 63 -21.76 0.32 8.67
N TYR A 64 -22.29 1.51 9.02
CA TYR A 64 -21.45 2.71 9.07
C TYR A 64 -20.50 2.64 10.28
N HIS A 65 -19.27 3.09 10.09
CA HIS A 65 -18.27 3.17 11.15
C HIS A 65 -18.05 4.63 11.56
N GLU A 66 -18.04 4.89 12.85
CA GLU A 66 -17.78 6.22 13.39
C GLU A 66 -16.30 6.58 13.26
N VAL A 67 -16.02 7.78 12.75
CA VAL A 67 -14.69 8.36 12.61
C VAL A 67 -14.68 9.64 13.43
N SER A 68 -13.91 9.67 14.53
CA SER A 68 -13.87 10.81 15.42
C SER A 68 -13.19 12.01 14.76
N SER A 69 -13.97 13.03 14.40
CA SER A 69 -13.44 14.34 14.02
C SER A 69 -13.34 15.21 15.26
N GLU A 70 -12.23 15.12 16.00
CA GLU A 70 -11.91 16.10 17.04
C GLU A 70 -10.72 16.94 16.58
N ALA A 71 -11.04 18.03 15.90
CA ALA A 71 -10.18 19.18 15.74
C ALA A 71 -11.01 20.43 16.09
N ALA A 72 -10.90 20.86 17.35
CA ALA A 72 -11.33 22.19 17.76
C ALA A 72 -10.55 23.26 16.97
N PRO A 73 -11.15 24.41 16.62
CA PRO A 73 -10.52 25.38 15.74
C PRO A 73 -9.43 26.15 16.49
N ALA A 74 -8.16 25.94 16.11
CA ALA A 74 -7.05 26.78 16.53
C ALA A 74 -6.90 28.00 15.60
N PRO A 75 -6.43 29.15 16.11
CA PRO A 75 -6.65 30.46 15.51
C PRO A 75 -5.82 30.65 14.24
N LYS A 76 -6.41 31.38 13.28
CA LYS A 76 -5.72 31.85 12.07
C LYS A 76 -4.57 32.77 12.46
N GLY A 77 -3.34 32.35 12.20
CA GLY A 77 -2.21 33.27 12.11
C GLY A 77 -0.87 32.69 12.53
N ALA A 78 -0.26 31.86 11.68
CA ALA A 78 1.20 31.80 11.51
C ALA A 78 1.52 31.00 10.24
N LYS A 79 1.87 31.72 9.17
CA LYS A 79 2.56 31.16 8.00
C LYS A 79 3.88 30.55 8.47
N GLY A 80 4.14 29.30 8.09
CA GLY A 80 5.50 28.74 8.13
C GLY A 80 5.70 27.54 9.05
N ALA A 81 4.92 26.48 8.89
CA ALA A 81 5.37 25.12 9.13
C ALA A 81 4.67 24.25 8.09
N ALA A 82 5.46 23.50 7.31
CA ALA A 82 4.94 22.56 6.34
C ALA A 82 3.89 21.68 7.04
N ALA A 83 2.64 21.78 6.59
CA ALA A 83 1.57 20.91 7.04
C ALA A 83 2.01 19.49 6.75
N ALA A 84 2.48 18.79 7.78
CA ALA A 84 2.78 17.37 7.71
C ALA A 84 1.47 16.72 7.24
N THR A 85 1.51 16.15 6.03
CA THR A 85 0.48 15.27 5.54
C THR A 85 0.11 14.30 6.66
N PRO A 86 -1.19 14.07 6.94
CA PRO A 86 -1.59 13.11 7.96
C PRO A 86 -0.86 11.79 7.67
N LYS A 87 -0.06 11.32 8.64
CA LYS A 87 0.75 10.12 8.47
C LYS A 87 -0.18 8.96 8.14
N LEU A 88 0.03 8.34 6.99
CA LEU A 88 -0.70 7.15 6.59
C LEU A 88 -0.46 6.06 7.63
N VAL A 89 -1.52 5.65 8.33
CA VAL A 89 -1.45 4.55 9.30
C VAL A 89 -1.76 3.25 8.56
N LEU A 90 -0.74 2.43 8.35
CA LEU A 90 -0.86 1.10 7.76
C LEU A 90 -0.65 0.01 8.81
N PRO A 91 -1.35 -1.13 8.72
CA PRO A 91 -0.99 -2.32 9.48
C PRO A 91 0.49 -2.68 9.25
N PRO A 92 1.24 -3.07 10.29
CA PRO A 92 2.66 -3.37 10.14
C PRO A 92 2.84 -4.59 9.22
N ARG A 93 3.67 -4.43 8.18
CA ARG A 93 4.04 -5.52 7.26
C ARG A 93 5.07 -6.47 7.87
N VAL A 94 5.95 -5.91 8.69
CA VAL A 94 7.10 -6.56 9.30
C VAL A 94 6.96 -6.51 10.82
N ARG A 95 7.60 -7.45 11.52
CA ARG A 95 7.50 -7.56 12.99
C ARG A 95 8.06 -6.34 13.72
N GLY A 96 8.98 -5.61 13.10
CA GLY A 96 9.80 -4.60 13.77
C GLY A 96 10.84 -5.23 14.71
N GLY A 97 11.72 -4.39 15.23
CA GLY A 97 12.76 -4.77 16.19
C GLY A 97 14.18 -4.68 15.62
N LYS A 98 15.16 -4.72 16.53
CA LYS A 98 16.58 -4.72 16.17
C LYS A 98 17.05 -6.16 15.98
N PRO A 99 17.59 -6.54 14.80
CA PRO A 99 18.08 -7.89 14.59
C PRO A 99 19.35 -8.17 15.39
N ALA A 100 19.52 -9.41 15.82
CA ALA A 100 20.78 -9.91 16.34
C ALA A 100 21.81 -10.06 15.22
N ALA A 101 23.10 -9.91 15.54
CA ALA A 101 24.19 -10.04 14.56
C ALA A 101 24.16 -11.40 13.83
N GLU A 102 23.86 -12.48 14.55
CA GLU A 102 23.72 -13.83 13.99
C GLU A 102 22.61 -13.92 12.93
N GLN A 103 21.50 -13.19 13.14
CA GLN A 103 20.40 -13.16 12.17
C GLN A 103 20.82 -12.43 10.89
N VAL A 104 21.59 -11.34 11.02
CA VAL A 104 22.14 -10.60 9.87
C VAL A 104 23.12 -11.47 9.09
N THR A 105 23.98 -12.22 9.77
CA THR A 105 24.89 -13.19 9.14
C THR A 105 24.11 -14.27 8.39
N ALA A 106 23.14 -14.90 9.05
CA ALA A 106 22.30 -15.94 8.42
C ALA A 106 21.52 -15.41 7.21
N ALA A 107 21.02 -14.17 7.26
CA ALA A 107 20.38 -13.52 6.13
C ALA A 107 21.35 -13.27 4.96
N THR A 108 22.57 -12.81 5.27
CA THR A 108 23.62 -12.57 4.28
C THR A 108 24.02 -13.88 3.58
N GLU A 109 24.23 -14.95 4.34
CA GLU A 109 24.52 -16.28 3.80
C GLU A 109 23.38 -16.82 2.93
N ALA A 110 22.13 -16.65 3.37
CA ALA A 110 20.97 -17.10 2.60
C ALA A 110 20.80 -16.32 1.28
N LEU A 111 21.06 -15.01 1.27
CA LEU A 111 21.10 -14.21 0.04
C LEU A 111 22.25 -14.64 -0.86
N THR A 112 23.43 -14.89 -0.31
CA THR A 112 24.59 -15.37 -1.07
C THR A 112 24.31 -16.73 -1.72
N ALA A 113 23.65 -17.63 -1.00
CA ALA A 113 23.23 -18.93 -1.52
C ALA A 113 22.18 -18.81 -2.62
N LEU A 114 21.29 -17.81 -2.56
CA LEU A 114 20.37 -17.49 -3.66
C LEU A 114 21.14 -16.94 -4.86
N ASP A 115 22.04 -15.99 -4.63
CA ASP A 115 22.82 -15.31 -5.66
C ASP A 115 23.62 -16.29 -6.52
N ALA A 116 24.27 -17.26 -5.90
CA ALA A 116 25.01 -18.35 -6.55
C ALA A 116 24.11 -19.31 -7.36
N ARG A 117 22.79 -19.26 -7.18
CA ARG A 117 21.83 -20.12 -7.90
C ARG A 117 21.06 -19.39 -8.99
N VAL A 118 21.12 -18.06 -9.05
CA VAL A 118 20.48 -17.28 -10.11
C VAL A 118 20.96 -17.78 -11.48
N GLY A 119 20.03 -17.92 -12.43
CA GLY A 119 20.30 -18.53 -13.76
C GLY A 119 20.32 -20.07 -13.77
N GLY A 120 20.26 -20.73 -12.61
CA GLY A 120 20.15 -22.19 -12.51
C GLY A 120 18.71 -22.72 -12.68
N ARG A 121 18.53 -24.00 -12.35
CA ARG A 121 17.21 -24.66 -12.37
C ARG A 121 16.19 -23.90 -11.53
N SER A 122 15.05 -23.57 -12.12
CA SER A 122 14.00 -22.73 -11.53
C SER A 122 13.56 -23.17 -10.13
N TRP A 123 13.35 -24.48 -9.92
CA TRP A 123 12.95 -25.00 -8.60
C TRP A 123 14.03 -24.81 -7.51
N LYS A 124 15.32 -24.83 -7.88
CA LYS A 124 16.44 -24.56 -6.95
C LYS A 124 16.49 -23.08 -6.59
N VAL A 125 16.30 -22.21 -7.57
CA VAL A 125 16.18 -20.75 -7.34
C VAL A 125 15.01 -20.47 -6.40
N SER A 126 13.84 -21.02 -6.68
CA SER A 126 12.65 -20.88 -5.84
C SER A 126 12.86 -21.41 -4.42
N LEU A 127 13.60 -22.52 -4.26
CA LEU A 127 13.95 -23.05 -2.94
C LEU A 127 14.85 -22.08 -2.15
N GLN A 128 15.91 -21.55 -2.78
CA GLN A 128 16.79 -20.59 -2.11
C GLN A 128 16.10 -19.26 -1.85
N ALA A 129 15.26 -18.79 -2.77
CA ALA A 129 14.45 -17.59 -2.59
C ALA A 129 13.57 -17.67 -1.34
N ARG A 130 12.94 -18.83 -1.10
CA ARG A 130 12.16 -19.06 0.13
C ARG A 130 13.02 -19.03 1.39
N ARG A 131 14.23 -19.59 1.35
CA ARG A 131 15.18 -19.57 2.48
C ARG A 131 15.66 -18.15 2.78
N ALA A 132 16.12 -17.44 1.75
CA ALA A 132 16.48 -16.02 1.80
C ALA A 132 15.35 -15.17 2.41
N ARG A 133 14.13 -15.30 1.87
CA ARG A 133 12.96 -14.59 2.38
C ARG A 133 12.67 -14.88 3.85
N ARG A 134 12.77 -16.14 4.28
CA ARG A 134 12.60 -16.53 5.69
C ARG A 134 13.65 -15.90 6.59
N ALA A 135 14.90 -15.82 6.13
CA ALA A 135 15.98 -15.18 6.88
C ALA A 135 15.78 -13.66 6.98
N LEU A 136 15.41 -12.99 5.88
CA LEU A 136 15.08 -11.56 5.88
C LEU A 136 13.91 -11.24 6.82
N ARG A 137 12.87 -12.08 6.83
CA ARG A 137 11.73 -11.93 7.75
C ARG A 137 12.16 -11.92 9.21
N ALA A 138 13.17 -12.70 9.57
CA ALA A 138 13.68 -12.76 10.94
C ALA A 138 14.34 -11.44 11.37
N LEU A 139 14.75 -10.60 10.43
CA LEU A 139 15.33 -9.29 10.71
C LEU A 139 14.29 -8.23 11.09
N GLY A 140 13.00 -8.47 10.83
CA GLY A 140 11.94 -7.57 11.27
C GLY A 140 11.84 -6.26 10.47
N GLY A 141 12.25 -6.25 9.20
CA GLY A 141 12.10 -5.06 8.34
C GLY A 141 13.25 -4.07 8.40
N VAL A 142 14.47 -4.54 8.63
CA VAL A 142 15.64 -3.67 8.58
C VAL A 142 15.92 -3.11 7.21
N ASP A 143 16.59 -1.97 7.18
CA ASP A 143 17.25 -1.46 5.99
C ASP A 143 18.54 -2.28 5.74
N PRO A 144 18.67 -3.04 4.62
CA PRO A 144 19.88 -3.79 4.32
C PRO A 144 21.12 -2.91 4.13
N ALA A 145 20.97 -1.63 3.78
CA ALA A 145 22.09 -0.70 3.64
C ALA A 145 22.75 -0.34 4.99
N SER A 146 22.06 -0.59 6.12
CA SER A 146 22.64 -0.43 7.45
C SER A 146 23.64 -1.54 7.81
N HIS A 147 23.72 -2.60 7.01
CA HIS A 147 24.61 -3.74 7.22
C HIS A 147 25.43 -3.99 5.93
N SER A 148 26.70 -3.60 5.91
CA SER A 148 27.52 -3.57 4.69
C SER A 148 27.52 -4.88 3.89
N ALA A 149 27.73 -6.02 4.54
CA ALA A 149 27.75 -7.34 3.88
C ALA A 149 26.37 -7.72 3.30
N LEU A 150 25.30 -7.52 4.07
CA LEU A 150 23.93 -7.79 3.64
C LEU A 150 23.54 -6.87 2.46
N GLY A 151 23.83 -5.58 2.59
CA GLY A 151 23.56 -4.57 1.57
C GLY A 151 24.28 -4.87 0.25
N ALA A 152 25.56 -5.24 0.29
CA ALA A 152 26.32 -5.57 -0.91
C ALA A 152 25.72 -6.76 -1.69
N VAL A 153 25.41 -7.86 -0.99
CA VAL A 153 24.79 -9.04 -1.64
C VAL A 153 23.38 -8.72 -2.12
N PHE A 154 22.60 -7.96 -1.35
CA PHE A 154 21.26 -7.56 -1.73
C PHE A 154 21.26 -6.69 -3.00
N THR A 155 22.12 -5.66 -3.07
CA THR A 155 22.25 -4.78 -4.25
C THR A 155 22.70 -5.55 -5.49
N SER A 156 23.61 -6.51 -5.34
CA SER A 156 24.04 -7.42 -6.43
C SER A 156 22.85 -8.24 -6.96
N LEU A 157 22.09 -8.88 -6.07
CA LEU A 157 20.88 -9.63 -6.42
C LEU A 157 19.83 -8.78 -7.13
N MET A 158 19.58 -7.56 -6.65
CA MET A 158 18.63 -6.64 -7.28
C MET A 158 19.10 -6.23 -8.69
N GLY A 159 20.40 -6.06 -8.91
CA GLY A 159 20.97 -5.81 -10.24
C GLY A 159 20.65 -6.93 -11.24
N LYS A 160 20.59 -8.18 -10.79
CA LYS A 160 20.27 -9.34 -11.64
C LYS A 160 18.81 -9.38 -12.12
N VAL A 161 17.91 -8.54 -11.61
CA VAL A 161 16.54 -8.41 -12.13
C VAL A 161 16.54 -7.75 -13.51
N VAL A 162 17.44 -6.79 -13.70
CA VAL A 162 17.57 -5.98 -14.91
C VAL A 162 18.80 -6.38 -15.74
N ALA A 163 19.37 -7.55 -15.48
CA ALA A 163 20.49 -8.06 -16.26
C ALA A 163 20.09 -8.24 -17.74
N PRO A 164 21.02 -7.97 -18.68
CA PRO A 164 20.76 -8.05 -20.11
C PRO A 164 20.43 -9.48 -20.55
N ARG A 165 19.94 -9.60 -21.79
CA ARG A 165 19.56 -10.89 -22.36
C ARG A 165 20.80 -11.79 -22.49
N GLY A 166 20.71 -13.01 -21.97
CA GLY A 166 21.80 -13.99 -21.96
C GLY A 166 22.51 -14.13 -20.61
N GLU A 167 22.31 -13.19 -19.69
CA GLU A 167 22.87 -13.27 -18.34
C GLU A 167 21.92 -13.95 -17.34
N PRO A 168 22.47 -14.49 -16.22
CA PRO A 168 21.67 -15.00 -15.11
C PRO A 168 20.72 -13.93 -14.54
N ARG A 169 19.41 -14.18 -14.60
CA ARG A 169 18.38 -13.24 -14.14
C ARG A 169 17.62 -13.70 -12.92
N LEU A 170 17.41 -12.78 -11.99
CA LEU A 170 16.51 -12.96 -10.85
C LEU A 170 15.09 -12.58 -11.30
N PRO A 171 14.08 -13.48 -11.17
CA PRO A 171 12.71 -13.13 -11.51
C PRO A 171 12.19 -11.97 -10.66
N LEU A 172 11.54 -10.98 -11.27
CA LEU A 172 11.03 -9.79 -10.58
C LEU A 172 10.13 -10.14 -9.38
N TRP A 173 9.27 -11.14 -9.50
CA TRP A 173 8.41 -11.58 -8.39
C TRP A 173 9.20 -12.08 -7.17
N VAL A 174 10.38 -12.70 -7.38
CA VAL A 174 11.28 -13.10 -6.28
C VAL A 174 11.86 -11.86 -5.62
N ALA A 175 12.32 -10.89 -6.41
CA ALA A 175 12.87 -9.65 -5.88
C ALA A 175 11.83 -8.89 -5.03
N LEU A 176 10.59 -8.76 -5.52
CA LEU A 176 9.49 -8.13 -4.78
C LEU A 176 9.14 -8.90 -3.50
N GLU A 177 9.26 -10.23 -3.49
CA GLU A 177 9.07 -11.03 -2.28
C GLU A 177 10.15 -10.80 -1.22
N LEU A 178 11.41 -10.60 -1.63
CA LEU A 178 12.52 -10.26 -0.73
C LEU A 178 12.37 -8.83 -0.18
N LEU A 179 12.08 -7.88 -1.06
CA LEU A 179 11.79 -6.48 -0.71
C LEU A 179 10.62 -6.38 0.29
N SER A 180 9.62 -7.25 0.18
CA SER A 180 8.46 -7.28 1.09
C SER A 180 8.79 -7.66 2.54
N GLU A 181 10.02 -8.09 2.84
CA GLU A 181 10.48 -8.41 4.20
C GLU A 181 11.43 -7.34 4.77
N LEU A 182 11.74 -6.28 4.01
CA LEU A 182 12.70 -5.22 4.35
C LEU A 182 12.01 -3.86 4.52
N ASP A 183 12.77 -2.86 4.99
CA ASP A 183 12.33 -1.47 5.01
C ASP A 183 11.99 -0.94 3.61
N ALA A 184 10.98 -0.06 3.48
CA ALA A 184 10.57 0.51 2.19
C ALA A 184 11.68 1.34 1.51
N ALA A 185 12.65 1.88 2.26
CA ALA A 185 13.83 2.54 1.70
C ALA A 185 14.66 1.60 0.80
N ALA A 186 14.66 0.29 1.08
CA ALA A 186 15.30 -0.71 0.23
C ALA A 186 14.61 -0.81 -1.14
N PHE A 187 13.27 -0.68 -1.17
CA PHE A 187 12.49 -0.64 -2.41
C PHE A 187 12.79 0.62 -3.21
N VAL A 188 12.83 1.79 -2.57
CA VAL A 188 13.16 3.05 -3.24
C VAL A 188 14.54 2.98 -3.91
N ARG A 189 15.59 2.55 -3.18
CA ARG A 189 16.94 2.42 -3.76
C ARG A 189 17.00 1.38 -4.88
N THR A 190 16.28 0.28 -4.73
CA THR A 190 16.18 -0.76 -5.76
C THR A 190 15.49 -0.24 -7.03
N LEU A 191 14.39 0.51 -6.91
CA LEU A 191 13.74 1.14 -8.05
C LEU A 191 14.68 2.10 -8.77
N GLU A 192 15.40 2.94 -8.03
CA GLU A 192 16.39 3.84 -8.61
C GLU A 192 17.54 3.09 -9.29
N GLN A 193 17.95 1.93 -8.78
CA GLN A 193 18.90 1.05 -9.47
C GLN A 193 18.31 0.51 -10.78
N TRP A 194 17.07 0.04 -10.76
CA TRP A 194 16.40 -0.53 -11.94
C TRP A 194 16.09 0.50 -13.03
N LYS A 195 15.78 1.76 -12.66
CA LYS A 195 15.59 2.87 -13.61
C LYS A 195 16.83 3.19 -14.42
N ARG A 196 18.03 2.88 -13.90
CA ARG A 196 19.31 3.08 -14.59
C ARG A 196 19.69 1.92 -15.52
N ALA A 197 18.84 0.89 -15.62
CA ALA A 197 19.11 -0.26 -16.48
C ALA A 197 19.09 0.14 -17.97
N PRO A 198 19.87 -0.54 -18.82
CA PRO A 198 19.81 -0.34 -20.26
C PRO A 198 18.41 -0.57 -20.83
N GLU A 199 18.07 0.16 -21.90
CA GLU A 199 16.87 -0.09 -22.68
C GLU A 199 16.91 -1.49 -23.33
N GLY A 200 15.75 -2.08 -23.57
CA GLY A 200 15.61 -3.42 -24.14
C GLY A 200 15.82 -4.55 -23.12
N THR A 201 16.01 -4.24 -21.82
CA THR A 201 16.02 -5.28 -20.78
C THR A 201 14.64 -5.95 -20.71
N PRO A 202 14.56 -7.28 -20.59
CA PRO A 202 13.25 -7.94 -20.61
C PRO A 202 12.32 -7.61 -19.43
N ALA A 203 12.84 -6.97 -18.38
CA ALA A 203 12.06 -6.47 -17.26
C ALA A 203 11.57 -5.02 -17.45
N GLN A 204 12.01 -4.31 -18.50
CA GLN A 204 11.82 -2.86 -18.68
C GLN A 204 10.36 -2.42 -18.52
N ALA A 205 9.40 -3.10 -19.15
CA ALA A 205 7.98 -2.77 -19.03
C ALA A 205 7.48 -2.88 -17.58
N ALA A 206 7.87 -3.95 -16.87
CA ALA A 206 7.48 -4.14 -15.48
C ALA A 206 8.15 -3.13 -14.54
N ILE A 207 9.40 -2.74 -14.81
CA ILE A 207 10.10 -1.68 -14.06
C ILE A 207 9.44 -0.32 -14.32
N GLY A 208 9.05 -0.02 -15.56
CA GLY A 208 8.31 1.19 -15.92
C GLY A 208 6.98 1.28 -15.16
N LEU A 209 6.23 0.18 -15.13
CA LEU A 209 4.98 0.09 -14.36
C LEU A 209 5.20 0.33 -12.87
N LEU A 210 6.19 -0.34 -12.25
CA LEU A 210 6.49 -0.16 -10.82
C LEU A 210 6.94 1.27 -10.52
N SER A 211 7.74 1.87 -11.41
CA SER A 211 8.22 3.25 -11.27
C SER A 211 7.08 4.25 -11.35
N ARG A 212 6.22 4.12 -12.38
CA ARG A 212 5.05 4.98 -12.55
C ARG A 212 4.08 4.86 -11.37
N GLN A 213 3.83 3.65 -10.92
CA GLN A 213 2.99 3.39 -9.75
C GLN A 213 3.57 4.03 -8.49
N ALA A 214 4.88 3.92 -8.26
CA ALA A 214 5.54 4.54 -7.11
C ALA A 214 5.52 6.07 -7.18
N GLU A 215 5.68 6.66 -8.36
CA GLU A 215 5.59 8.11 -8.58
C GLU A 215 4.20 8.66 -8.30
N VAL A 216 3.14 7.99 -8.81
CA VAL A 216 1.75 8.41 -8.59
C VAL A 216 1.35 8.28 -7.12
N LEU A 217 1.84 7.25 -6.42
CA LEU A 217 1.56 7.08 -5.00
C LEU A 217 2.38 8.06 -4.16
N GLY A 218 3.66 8.29 -4.45
CA GLY A 218 4.52 9.16 -3.63
C GLY A 218 4.74 8.67 -2.19
N GLU A 219 4.27 7.47 -1.85
CA GLU A 219 4.43 6.82 -0.55
C GLU A 219 5.10 5.44 -0.77
N PRO A 220 6.42 5.32 -0.48
CA PRO A 220 7.20 4.09 -0.59
C PRO A 220 6.55 2.80 -0.07
N GLU A 221 5.90 2.83 1.09
CA GLU A 221 5.31 1.63 1.71
C GLU A 221 4.06 1.17 0.96
N LEU A 222 3.19 2.10 0.53
CA LEU A 222 2.07 1.78 -0.36
C LEU A 222 2.57 1.27 -1.70
N ALA A 223 3.60 1.92 -2.25
CA ALA A 223 4.15 1.56 -3.54
C ALA A 223 4.77 0.15 -3.53
N LEU A 224 5.50 -0.20 -2.48
CA LEU A 224 6.03 -1.54 -2.28
C LEU A 224 4.89 -2.57 -2.17
N ARG A 225 3.89 -2.33 -1.32
CA ARG A 225 2.79 -3.28 -1.11
C ARG A 225 1.97 -3.51 -2.38
N LEU A 226 1.60 -2.43 -3.08
CA LEU A 226 0.86 -2.52 -4.33
C LEU A 226 1.71 -3.21 -5.41
N GLY A 227 2.99 -2.82 -5.54
CA GLY A 227 3.90 -3.42 -6.51
C GLY A 227 4.11 -4.91 -6.26
N SER A 228 4.29 -5.33 -5.01
CA SER A 228 4.35 -6.74 -4.62
C SER A 228 3.05 -7.50 -4.92
N LEU A 229 1.88 -6.87 -4.79
CA LEU A 229 0.60 -7.49 -5.15
C LEU A 229 0.42 -7.62 -6.65
N LEU A 230 0.79 -6.59 -7.42
CA LEU A 230 0.75 -6.58 -8.88
C LEU A 230 1.76 -7.57 -9.48
N GLY A 231 2.91 -7.77 -8.83
CA GLY A 231 3.94 -8.72 -9.24
C GLY A 231 3.77 -10.15 -8.69
N ALA A 232 2.79 -10.39 -7.81
CA ALA A 232 2.61 -11.71 -7.18
C ALA A 232 2.27 -12.80 -8.21
N ARG A 233 2.89 -13.97 -8.09
CA ARG A 233 2.58 -15.15 -8.93
C ARG A 233 1.81 -16.20 -8.11
N PRO A 234 0.85 -16.92 -8.73
CA PRO A 234 0.10 -17.92 -8.00
C PRO A 234 0.95 -19.03 -7.42
N ARG A 235 0.71 -19.35 -6.15
CA ARG A 235 1.26 -20.47 -5.40
C ARG A 235 0.19 -21.55 -5.28
N ALA A 236 0.64 -22.81 -5.15
CA ALA A 236 -0.24 -23.99 -5.11
C ALA A 236 -1.27 -23.99 -3.96
N SER A 237 -1.05 -23.18 -2.91
CA SER A 237 -2.01 -22.95 -1.82
C SER A 237 -2.56 -21.53 -1.97
N GLY A 238 -3.85 -21.38 -2.29
CA GLY A 238 -4.55 -20.13 -2.64
C GLY A 238 -3.93 -18.84 -2.11
N ASP A 239 -3.71 -17.87 -2.99
CA ASP A 239 -2.65 -16.84 -2.88
C ASP A 239 -2.77 -15.79 -1.78
N GLY A 240 -3.81 -15.86 -0.94
CA GLY A 240 -4.16 -14.80 0.01
C GLY A 240 -4.20 -13.43 -0.65
N TRP A 241 -4.32 -13.38 -1.98
CA TRP A 241 -4.11 -12.17 -2.76
C TRP A 241 -5.30 -11.26 -2.57
N GLU A 242 -6.51 -11.82 -2.64
CA GLU A 242 -7.76 -11.10 -2.38
C GLU A 242 -7.78 -10.52 -0.98
N LYS A 243 -7.38 -11.31 0.03
CA LYS A 243 -7.26 -10.82 1.41
C LYS A 243 -6.29 -9.64 1.52
N ARG A 244 -5.07 -9.79 0.99
CA ARG A 244 -4.07 -8.70 1.01
C ARG A 244 -4.51 -7.46 0.23
N TRP A 245 -5.21 -7.65 -0.89
CA TRP A 245 -5.79 -6.55 -1.65
C TRP A 245 -6.90 -5.86 -0.87
N SER A 246 -7.83 -6.62 -0.28
CA SER A 246 -8.91 -6.09 0.57
C SER A 246 -8.38 -5.29 1.75
N GLU A 247 -7.29 -5.73 2.38
CA GLU A 247 -6.62 -5.02 3.48
C GLU A 247 -5.91 -3.75 2.99
N LEU A 248 -5.31 -3.76 1.80
CA LEU A 248 -4.54 -2.62 1.28
C LEU A 248 -5.41 -1.55 0.60
N ARG A 249 -6.49 -1.97 -0.07
CA ARG A 249 -7.31 -1.12 -0.95
C ARG A 249 -7.81 0.16 -0.27
N PRO A 250 -8.38 0.14 0.96
CA PRO A 250 -8.88 1.36 1.60
C PRO A 250 -7.77 2.40 1.81
N HIS A 251 -6.55 1.94 2.10
CA HIS A 251 -5.41 2.82 2.30
C HIS A 251 -4.90 3.42 0.98
N VAL A 252 -4.88 2.64 -0.10
CA VAL A 252 -4.51 3.14 -1.44
C VAL A 252 -5.54 4.15 -1.93
N GLU A 253 -6.83 3.84 -1.80
CA GLU A 253 -7.90 4.75 -2.21
C GLU A 253 -7.89 6.04 -1.39
N GLY A 254 -7.80 5.96 -0.06
CA GLY A 254 -7.73 7.13 0.81
C GLY A 254 -6.52 8.01 0.51
N HIS A 255 -5.36 7.40 0.29
CA HIS A 255 -4.14 8.12 -0.07
C HIS A 255 -4.26 8.82 -1.42
N LEU A 256 -4.75 8.14 -2.45
CA LEU A 256 -4.94 8.72 -3.78
C LEU A 256 -5.94 9.87 -3.75
N VAL A 257 -7.06 9.73 -3.03
CA VAL A 257 -8.06 10.80 -2.90
C VAL A 257 -7.46 12.02 -2.20
N SER A 258 -6.65 11.83 -1.14
CA SER A 258 -5.96 12.93 -0.47
C SER A 258 -4.98 13.67 -1.38
N GLY A 259 -4.42 12.97 -2.38
CA GLY A 259 -3.54 13.51 -3.42
C GLY A 259 -4.26 14.01 -4.68
N GLY A 260 -5.60 14.08 -4.69
CA GLY A 260 -6.38 14.55 -5.85
C GLY A 260 -6.46 13.55 -7.01
N SER A 261 -6.22 12.26 -6.74
CA SER A 261 -6.28 11.16 -7.70
C SER A 261 -7.34 10.12 -7.29
N SER A 262 -7.43 9.02 -8.03
CA SER A 262 -8.33 7.91 -7.71
C SER A 262 -7.71 6.58 -8.11
N LEU A 263 -8.15 5.48 -7.48
CA LEU A 263 -7.69 4.14 -7.84
C LEU A 263 -7.93 3.82 -9.33
N PRO A 264 -9.12 4.09 -9.93
CA PRO A 264 -9.31 3.88 -11.37
C PRO A 264 -8.36 4.72 -12.24
N ALA A 265 -8.04 5.95 -11.84
CA ALA A 265 -7.08 6.78 -12.56
C ALA A 265 -5.66 6.21 -12.49
N LEU A 266 -5.24 5.74 -11.31
CA LEU A 266 -3.98 5.02 -11.14
C LEU A 266 -3.95 3.78 -12.05
N LEU A 267 -4.93 2.90 -11.95
CA LEU A 267 -4.97 1.64 -12.71
C LEU A 267 -4.94 1.87 -14.22
N ARG A 268 -5.68 2.87 -14.74
CA ARG A 268 -5.62 3.25 -16.17
C ARG A 268 -4.26 3.78 -16.60
N SER A 269 -3.48 4.34 -15.69
CA SER A 269 -2.12 4.83 -15.98
C SER A 269 -1.06 3.71 -16.00
N LEU A 270 -1.42 2.50 -15.57
CA LEU A 270 -0.51 1.36 -15.54
C LEU A 270 -0.65 0.53 -16.82
N GLU A 271 0.44 0.39 -17.56
CA GLU A 271 0.48 -0.41 -18.78
C GLU A 271 0.98 -1.83 -18.47
N ALA A 272 0.15 -2.84 -18.72
CA ALA A 272 0.56 -4.24 -18.53
C ALA A 272 1.60 -4.72 -19.56
N GLY A 273 1.78 -3.98 -20.67
CA GLY A 273 2.59 -4.39 -21.80
C GLY A 273 2.17 -5.77 -22.31
N GLY A 274 3.13 -6.69 -22.43
CA GLY A 274 2.88 -8.08 -22.84
C GLY A 274 2.52 -9.06 -21.71
N ASP A 275 2.41 -8.65 -20.43
CA ASP A 275 2.08 -9.57 -19.34
C ASP A 275 0.56 -9.74 -19.21
N THR A 276 0.03 -10.81 -19.80
CA THR A 276 -1.41 -11.14 -19.78
C THR A 276 -1.98 -11.27 -18.37
N ARG A 277 -1.20 -11.77 -17.41
CA ARG A 277 -1.67 -11.93 -16.02
C ARG A 277 -1.76 -10.60 -15.30
N LEU A 278 -0.83 -9.70 -15.59
CA LEU A 278 -0.90 -8.33 -15.07
C LEU A 278 -2.11 -7.60 -15.65
N ALA A 279 -2.39 -7.77 -16.95
CA ALA A 279 -3.58 -7.23 -17.58
C ALA A 279 -4.87 -7.75 -16.91
N GLU A 280 -4.99 -9.07 -16.72
CA GLU A 280 -6.12 -9.67 -15.98
C GLU A 280 -6.26 -9.09 -14.56
N ARG A 281 -5.14 -8.90 -13.87
CA ARG A 281 -5.13 -8.35 -12.52
C ARG A 281 -5.57 -6.88 -12.49
N LEU A 282 -5.06 -6.05 -13.39
CA LEU A 282 -5.47 -4.65 -13.51
C LEU A 282 -6.97 -4.53 -13.82
N SER A 283 -7.49 -5.38 -14.72
CA SER A 283 -8.92 -5.45 -14.99
C SER A 283 -9.74 -5.83 -13.76
N ARG A 284 -9.30 -6.83 -12.99
CA ARG A 284 -9.96 -7.23 -11.73
C ARG A 284 -9.92 -6.15 -10.64
N LEU A 285 -8.88 -5.31 -10.64
CA LEU A 285 -8.75 -4.21 -9.68
C LEU A 285 -9.60 -2.99 -10.06
N GLY A 286 -9.93 -2.84 -11.35
CA GLY A 286 -10.67 -1.70 -11.88
C GLY A 286 -12.19 -1.88 -11.97
N GLY A 287 -12.68 -3.13 -11.88
CA GLY A 287 -14.11 -3.47 -11.79
C GLY A 287 -14.62 -3.47 -10.36
#